data_AF-A0A5J6HYC2-F1
#
_entry.id   AF-A0A5J6HYC2-F1
#
_cell.length_a   1.000
_cell.length_b   1.000
_cell.length_c   1.000
_cell.angle_alpha   90.00
_cell.angle_beta   90.00
_cell.angle_gamma   90.00
#
_symmetry.space_group_name_H-M   'P 1'
#
loop_
_entity.id
_entity.type
_entity.pdbx_description
1 polymer ?
#
loop_
_entity_poly.entity_id
_entity_poly.type
_entity_poly.pdbx_seq_one_letter_code
_entity_poly.pdbx_strand_id
1 'polypeptide(L)' 'MRETYAAGVEEFASWLSTDTHDGLPLVATLVGAILLARATADTELSEKILESTHKALTEPHADRPES' A
#
# COMPACT_ATOMS: atom_id res chain seq x y z
N MET A 1 5.54 14.05 -19.36
CA MET A 1 5.70 12.63 -18.95
C MET A 1 5.61 12.46 -17.43
N ARG A 2 6.35 13.24 -16.61
CA ARG A 2 6.21 13.20 -15.14
C ARG A 2 4.81 13.57 -14.65
N GLU A 3 4.20 14.60 -15.24
CA GLU A 3 2.85 15.04 -14.89
C GLU A 3 1.78 13.98 -15.22
N THR A 4 1.90 13.32 -16.38
CA THR A 4 1.00 12.21 -16.75
C THR A 4 1.12 11.04 -15.77
N TYR A 5 2.33 10.73 -15.31
CA TYR A 5 2.54 9.70 -14.31
C TYR A 5 1.96 10.11 -12.95
N ALA A 6 2.20 11.36 -12.52
CA ALA A 6 1.62 11.88 -11.28
C ALA A 6 0.08 11.84 -11.30
N ALA A 7 -0.54 12.26 -12.41
CA ALA A 7 -1.98 12.19 -12.59
C ALA A 7 -2.52 10.75 -12.49
N GLY A 8 -1.81 9.78 -13.07
CA GLY A 8 -2.20 8.37 -12.94
C GLY A 8 -2.07 7.82 -11.52
N VAL A 9 -1.05 8.26 -10.77
CA VAL A 9 -0.91 7.90 -9.35
C VAL A 9 -2.03 8.52 -8.51
N GLU A 10 -2.38 9.78 -8.77
CA GLU A 10 -3.50 10.45 -8.10
C GLU A 10 -4.85 9.80 -8.41
N GLU A 11 -5.09 9.42 -9.66
CA GLU A 11 -6.31 8.70 -10.06
C GLU A 11 -6.41 7.34 -9.36
N PHE A 12 -5.31 6.58 -9.31
CA PHE A 12 -5.29 5.28 -8.65
C PHE A 12 -5.45 5.41 -7.13
N ALA A 13 -4.83 6.42 -6.51
CA ALA A 13 -5.04 6.74 -5.11
C ALA A 13 -6.51 7.09 -4.86
N SER A 14 -7.12 7.94 -5.69
CA SER A 14 -8.54 8.27 -5.56
C SER A 14 -9.46 7.06 -5.64
N TRP A 15 -9.10 6.04 -6.42
CA TRP A 15 -9.88 4.79 -6.50
C TRP A 15 -9.74 3.91 -5.25
N LEU A 16 -8.58 3.95 -4.58
CA LEU A 16 -8.32 3.20 -3.35
C LEU A 16 -8.77 3.93 -2.07
N SER A 17 -8.99 5.25 -2.16
CA SER A 17 -9.51 6.04 -1.05
C SER A 17 -10.86 5.50 -0.58
N THR A 18 -11.09 5.59 0.72
CA THR A 18 -12.38 5.30 1.36
C THR A 18 -12.84 6.53 2.12
N ASP A 19 -14.06 6.51 2.67
CA ASP A 19 -14.58 7.63 3.48
C ASP A 19 -13.70 7.98 4.69
N THR A 20 -12.86 7.03 5.14
CA THR A 20 -12.04 7.17 6.35
C THR A 20 -10.52 7.13 6.09
N HIS A 21 -10.07 6.77 4.89
CA HIS A 21 -8.65 6.60 4.59
C HIS A 21 -8.26 7.19 3.24
N ASP A 22 -7.13 7.91 3.23
CA ASP A 22 -6.50 8.42 2.01
C ASP A 22 -5.83 7.27 1.23
N GLY A 23 -6.06 7.24 -0.08
CA GLY A 23 -5.52 6.25 -0.99
C GLY A 23 -4.04 6.44 -1.34
N LEU A 24 -3.45 7.64 -1.19
CA LEU A 24 -2.03 7.85 -1.53
C LEU A 24 -1.09 7.01 -0.64
N PRO A 25 -1.25 6.97 0.69
CA PRO A 25 -0.50 6.05 1.55
C PRO A 25 -0.70 4.57 1.19
N LEU A 26 -1.91 4.18 0.77
CA LEU A 26 -2.23 2.82 0.32
C LEU A 26 -1.43 2.46 -0.94
N VAL A 27 -1.43 3.33 -1.95
CA VAL A 27 -0.63 3.16 -3.17
C VAL A 27 0.86 3.05 -2.85
N ALA A 28 1.39 3.98 -2.04
CA ALA A 28 2.81 3.97 -1.68
C ALA A 28 3.21 2.69 -0.95
N THR A 29 2.34 2.18 -0.06
CA THR A 29 2.55 0.93 0.66
C THR A 29 2.56 -0.28 -0.26
N LEU A 30 1.59 -0.39 -1.17
CA LEU A 30 1.53 -1.47 -2.17
C LEU A 30 2.78 -1.49 -3.05
N VAL A 31 3.19 -0.32 -3.56
CA VAL A 31 4.38 -0.20 -4.40
C VAL A 31 5.64 -0.59 -3.61
N GLY A 32 5.79 -0.10 -2.38
CA GLY A 32 6.91 -0.45 -1.52
C GLY A 32 6.97 -1.95 -1.21
N ALA A 33 5.83 -2.57 -0.91
CA ALA A 33 5.73 -3.99 -0.61
C ALA A 33 6.13 -4.85 -1.81
N ILE A 34 5.66 -4.51 -3.02
CA ILE A 34 6.04 -5.21 -4.25
C ILE A 34 7.55 -5.07 -4.49
N LEU A 35 8.10 -3.85 -4.37
CA LEU A 35 9.54 -3.62 -4.56
C LEU A 35 10.39 -4.44 -3.58
N LEU A 36 10.02 -4.46 -2.30
CA LEU A 36 10.71 -5.22 -1.26
C LEU A 36 10.60 -6.73 -1.50
N ALA A 37 9.40 -7.25 -1.80
CA ALA A 37 9.21 -8.67 -2.09
C ALA A 37 10.04 -9.12 -3.29
N ARG A 38 10.13 -8.29 -4.33
CA ARG A 38 10.97 -8.57 -5.52
C ARG A 38 12.46 -8.51 -5.20
N ALA A 39 12.89 -7.60 -4.33
CA ALA A 39 14.28 -7.53 -3.89
C ALA A 39 14.68 -8.74 -3.03
N THR A 40 13.73 -9.38 -2.35
CA THR A 40 13.94 -10.55 -1.50
C THR A 40 13.36 -11.83 -2.10
N ALA A 41 13.25 -11.91 -3.43
CA ALA A 41 12.65 -13.06 -4.12
C ALA A 41 13.33 -14.39 -3.73
N ASP A 42 12.57 -15.48 -3.80
CA ASP A 42 12.99 -16.85 -3.43
C ASP A 42 13.38 -17.01 -1.94
N THR A 43 12.86 -16.13 -1.08
CA THR A 43 13.01 -16.22 0.38
C THR A 43 11.65 -16.18 1.08
N GLU A 44 11.59 -16.75 2.30
CA GLU A 44 10.41 -16.64 3.17
C GLU A 44 10.04 -15.18 3.49
N LEU A 45 11.03 -14.26 3.42
CA LEU A 45 10.81 -12.85 3.66
C LEU A 45 9.92 -12.21 2.60
N SER A 46 10.04 -12.62 1.33
CA SER A 46 9.16 -12.13 0.25
C SER A 46 7.69 -12.41 0.53
N GLU A 47 7.38 -13.66 0.91
CA GLU A 47 6.01 -14.07 1.24
C GLU A 47 5.48 -13.32 2.47
N LYS A 48 6.31 -13.18 3.50
CA LYS A 48 5.97 -12.46 4.72
C LYS A 48 5.68 -10.97 4.48
N ILE A 49 6.43 -10.32 3.59
CA ILE A 49 6.19 -8.92 3.19
C ILE A 49 4.78 -8.80 2.59
N LEU A 50 4.46 -9.65 1.60
CA LEU A 50 3.17 -9.58 0.91
C LEU A 50 2.00 -9.90 1.86
N GLU A 51 2.13 -10.91 2.70
CA GLU A 51 1.09 -11.29 3.67
C GLU A 51 0.87 -10.18 4.71
N SER A 52 1.95 -9.61 5.26
CA SER A 52 1.87 -8.53 6.24
C SER A 52 1.25 -7.28 5.64
N THR A 53 1.62 -6.93 4.40
CA THR A 53 1.00 -5.80 3.70
C THR A 53 -0.47 -6.06 3.44
N HIS A 54 -0.84 -7.24 2.94
CA HIS A 54 -2.25 -7.58 2.72
C HIS A 54 -3.08 -7.41 4.01
N LYS A 55 -2.63 -7.98 5.13
CA LYS A 55 -3.31 -7.82 6.43
C LYS A 55 -3.48 -6.34 6.80
N ALA A 56 -2.40 -5.57 6.76
CA ALA A 56 -2.44 -4.15 7.11
C ALA A 56 -3.40 -3.31 6.24
N LEU A 57 -3.64 -3.72 4.99
CA LEU A 57 -4.51 -2.99 4.06
C LEU A 57 -5.96 -3.49 4.06
N THR A 58 -6.22 -4.74 4.45
CA THR A 58 -7.59 -5.32 4.46
C THR A 58 -8.22 -5.38 5.84
N GLU A 59 -7.42 -5.34 6.90
CA GLU A 59 -7.95 -5.22 8.25
C GLU A 59 -8.43 -3.79 8.45
N PRO A 60 -9.68 -3.58 8.92
CA PRO A 60 -10.11 -2.24 9.29
C PRO A 60 -9.12 -1.72 10.32
N HIS A 61 -8.50 -0.57 10.05
CA HIS A 61 -7.73 0.15 11.04
C HIS A 61 -8.70 0.43 12.19
N ALA A 62 -8.67 -0.42 13.22
CA ALA A 62 -9.31 -0.11 14.47
C ALA A 62 -8.59 1.14 14.95
N ASP A 63 -9.31 2.27 14.91
CA ASP A 63 -8.92 3.52 15.55
C ASP A 63 -8.30 3.15 16.90
N ARG A 64 -6.99 3.29 17.01
CA ARG A 64 -6.29 3.08 18.25
C ARG A 64 -6.67 4.29 19.11
N PRO A 65 -7.42 4.13 20.23
CA PRO A 65 -7.67 5.26 21.10
C PRO A 65 -6.30 5.75 21.59
N GLU A 66 -6.03 7.02 21.34
CA GLU A 66 -4.84 7.72 21.81
C GLU A 66 -4.78 7.56 23.34
N SER A 67 -3.67 7.04 23.84
CA SER A 67 -3.41 6.84 25.28
C SER A 67 -2.82 8.11 25.90
#